data_AF-A0A6N2C3V1-F1
#
_entry.id   AF-A0A6N2C3V1-F1
#
_cell.length_a   1.000
_cell.length_b   1.000
_cell.length_c   1.000
_cell.angle_alpha   90.00
_cell.angle_beta   90.00
_cell.angle_gamma   90.00
#
_symmetry.space_group_name_H-M   'P 1'
#
loop_
_entity.id
_entity.type
_entity.pdbx_description
1 polymer ?
#
loop_
_entity_poly.entity_id
_entity_poly.type
_entity_poly.pdbx_seq_one_letter_code
_entity_poly.pdbx_strand_id
1 'polypeptide(L)'
;MEVELKELLSDLHSLKKSISDPSHLALIEKMHLHAENIATLEKSGTTRRSKVKDMSAEVVDSNPYSRLMALQRMGIVNNYERIREFSVAIVGIGGVGSVAAEMLTRCGIGRLLLYDYDKVELANMNRLFFRPEQVGMTKTDAAVQTLSEINPDVVLESYTLNITTVEGFDTFMSSLTNKSFRPTKSGSGVDLVLSCVDNYEARMVVNQACNELNQTWMESGVSEDAVSGHIQLLIPGETACFACVPPLVVASGIDERTLKREGVCAASLPTTMGVVAGLLVQNTLKYLLKFGQVSRYLGYNALKDYFPTMEMKPNSQCSNAACLERQKEYILAKPTRDAAAKAKADIEALSPAENPVHADNEWNISVVDDEEVDGSDVKNSGVLPEGIVHELPVADDYPKAPVTETVGPADDLEELRRQLEALNAD
;
A
#
# COMPACT_ATOMS: atom_id res chain seq x y z
N MET A 1 9.87 -25.30 -29.53
CA MET A 1 10.40 -25.91 -28.30
C MET A 1 9.75 -27.25 -27.98
N GLU A 2 8.50 -27.30 -27.50
CA GLU A 2 7.87 -28.59 -27.08
C GLU A 2 7.78 -29.65 -28.20
N VAL A 3 7.52 -29.22 -29.44
CA VAL A 3 7.50 -30.10 -30.64
C VAL A 3 8.90 -30.57 -31.00
N GLU A 4 9.87 -29.65 -31.02
CA GLU A 4 11.28 -29.94 -31.32
C GLU A 4 11.91 -30.87 -30.27
N LEU A 5 11.51 -30.75 -29.00
CA LEU A 5 11.99 -31.60 -27.91
C LEU A 5 11.44 -33.02 -28.01
N LYS A 6 10.18 -33.18 -28.47
CA LYS A 6 9.60 -34.50 -28.78
C LYS A 6 10.28 -35.16 -29.98
N GLU A 7 10.59 -34.39 -31.01
CA GLU A 7 11.35 -34.88 -32.17
C GLU A 7 12.76 -35.31 -31.75
N LEU A 8 13.45 -34.51 -30.94
CA LEU A 8 14.79 -34.84 -30.42
C LEU A 8 14.80 -36.12 -29.56
N LEU A 9 13.79 -36.35 -28.72
CA LEU A 9 13.63 -37.59 -27.96
C LEU A 9 13.36 -38.79 -28.86
N SER A 10 12.55 -38.61 -29.91
CA SER A 10 12.27 -39.64 -30.92
C SER A 10 13.53 -40.03 -31.72
N ASP A 11 14.34 -39.03 -32.08
CA ASP A 11 15.58 -39.21 -32.80
C ASP A 11 16.64 -39.93 -31.94
N LEU A 12 16.78 -39.54 -30.67
CA LEU A 12 17.68 -40.21 -29.72
C LEU A 12 17.28 -41.67 -29.48
N HIS A 13 15.97 -41.97 -29.41
CA HIS A 13 15.47 -43.33 -29.26
C HIS A 13 15.72 -44.18 -30.52
N SER A 14 15.63 -43.58 -31.70
CA SER A 14 15.95 -44.23 -32.97
C SER A 14 17.46 -44.50 -33.11
N LEU A 15 18.29 -43.56 -32.67
CA LEU A 15 19.75 -43.67 -32.65
C LEU A 15 20.24 -44.76 -31.68
N LYS A 16 19.57 -44.89 -30.51
CA LYS A 16 19.85 -45.96 -29.53
C LYS A 16 19.63 -47.36 -30.12
N LYS A 17 18.68 -47.52 -31.05
CA LYS A 17 18.36 -48.80 -31.69
C LYS A 17 19.31 -49.18 -32.83
N SER A 18 20.01 -48.22 -33.42
CA SER A 18 20.88 -48.45 -34.59
C SER A 18 22.35 -48.65 -34.26
N ILE A 19 22.79 -48.30 -33.04
CA ILE A 19 24.19 -48.35 -32.60
C ILE A 19 24.43 -49.50 -31.63
N SER A 20 25.43 -50.33 -31.91
CA SER A 20 25.81 -51.52 -31.13
C SER A 20 27.10 -51.35 -30.30
N ASP A 21 27.73 -50.17 -30.33
CA ASP A 21 28.93 -49.86 -29.53
C ASP A 21 28.54 -49.44 -28.09
N PRO A 22 29.05 -50.14 -27.05
CA PRO A 22 28.75 -49.84 -25.64
C PRO A 22 29.12 -48.42 -25.20
N SER A 23 30.18 -47.83 -25.78
CA SER A 23 30.67 -46.49 -25.40
C SER A 23 29.73 -45.37 -25.88
N HIS A 24 29.10 -45.55 -27.04
CA HIS A 24 28.14 -44.62 -27.60
C HIS A 24 26.76 -44.75 -26.95
N LEU A 25 26.37 -45.96 -26.53
CA LEU A 25 25.10 -46.19 -25.83
C LEU A 25 25.02 -45.42 -24.50
N ALA A 26 26.11 -45.37 -23.74
CA ALA A 26 26.19 -44.60 -22.49
C ALA A 26 26.05 -43.08 -22.72
N LEU A 27 26.62 -42.58 -23.83
CA LEU A 27 26.52 -41.16 -24.20
C LEU A 27 25.08 -40.79 -24.62
N ILE A 28 24.42 -41.67 -25.38
CA ILE A 28 23.03 -41.50 -25.84
C ILE A 28 22.05 -41.54 -24.65
N GLU A 29 22.25 -42.44 -23.69
CA GLU A 29 21.43 -42.45 -22.47
C GLU A 29 21.60 -41.17 -21.65
N LYS A 30 22.81 -40.63 -21.56
CA LYS A 30 23.06 -39.34 -20.88
C LYS A 30 22.38 -38.17 -21.59
N MET A 31 22.36 -38.16 -22.93
CA MET A 31 21.64 -37.17 -23.73
C MET A 31 20.12 -37.30 -23.60
N HIS A 32 19.60 -38.54 -23.58
CA HIS A 32 18.18 -38.82 -23.38
C HIS A 32 17.72 -38.33 -22.00
N LEU A 33 18.48 -38.64 -20.94
CA LEU A 33 18.20 -38.16 -19.59
C LEU A 33 18.23 -36.63 -19.50
N HIS A 34 19.15 -35.96 -20.20
CA HIS A 34 19.17 -34.50 -20.28
C HIS A 34 17.93 -33.94 -20.98
N ALA A 35 17.52 -34.53 -22.10
CA ALA A 35 16.33 -34.12 -22.84
C ALA A 35 15.04 -34.36 -22.03
N GLU A 36 14.94 -35.47 -21.28
CA GLU A 36 13.84 -35.74 -20.36
C GLU A 36 13.83 -34.78 -19.17
N ASN A 37 15.00 -34.40 -18.63
CA ASN A 37 15.11 -33.38 -17.59
C ASN A 37 14.66 -32.00 -18.10
N ILE A 38 15.01 -31.63 -19.33
CA ILE A 38 14.53 -30.40 -19.97
C ILE A 38 13.01 -30.46 -20.21
N ALA A 39 12.48 -31.60 -20.64
CA ALA A 39 11.04 -31.79 -20.86
C ALA A 39 10.23 -31.76 -19.55
N THR A 40 10.79 -32.29 -18.46
CA THR A 40 10.17 -32.24 -17.13
C THR A 40 10.29 -30.85 -16.50
N LEU A 41 11.36 -30.11 -16.76
CA LEU A 41 11.47 -28.69 -16.41
C LEU A 41 10.46 -27.83 -17.19
N GLU A 42 10.22 -28.11 -18.47
CA GLU A 42 9.14 -27.46 -19.24
C GLU A 42 7.75 -27.81 -18.69
N LYS A 43 7.49 -29.09 -18.34
CA LYS A 43 6.20 -29.51 -17.73
C LYS A 43 5.99 -28.97 -16.31
N SER A 44 7.07 -28.73 -15.57
CA SER A 44 7.03 -28.00 -14.30
C SER A 44 6.81 -26.50 -14.52
N GLY A 45 7.01 -26.01 -15.76
CA GLY A 45 6.72 -24.67 -16.18
C GLY A 45 5.22 -24.47 -16.38
N THR A 46 4.68 -23.48 -15.67
CA THR A 46 3.33 -22.90 -15.83
C THR A 46 2.18 -23.57 -15.08
N THR A 47 2.29 -23.68 -13.75
CA THR A 47 1.08 -23.59 -12.91
C THR A 47 0.49 -22.19 -13.06
N ARG A 48 -0.29 -21.98 -14.13
CA ARG A 48 -1.02 -20.74 -14.35
C ARG A 48 -2.28 -20.77 -13.50
N ARG A 49 -2.47 -19.68 -12.76
CA ARG A 49 -3.69 -19.44 -12.02
C ARG A 49 -4.88 -19.44 -12.98
N SER A 50 -5.92 -20.21 -12.66
CA SER A 50 -7.19 -20.18 -13.39
C SER A 50 -8.09 -19.04 -12.90
N LYS A 51 -9.04 -18.60 -13.73
CA LYS A 51 -10.06 -17.64 -13.28
C LYS A 51 -10.93 -18.26 -12.19
N VAL A 52 -11.18 -17.50 -11.14
CA VAL A 52 -12.04 -17.85 -10.02
C VAL A 52 -13.34 -17.05 -10.15
N LYS A 53 -14.47 -17.77 -10.19
CA LYS A 53 -15.79 -17.16 -10.34
C LYS A 53 -16.22 -16.42 -9.08
N ASP A 54 -16.11 -17.06 -7.91
CA ASP A 54 -16.59 -16.54 -6.62
C ASP A 54 -15.45 -16.54 -5.58
N MET A 55 -15.34 -15.51 -4.74
CA MET A 55 -14.21 -15.40 -3.81
C MET A 55 -14.45 -16.30 -2.59
N SER A 56 -13.86 -17.50 -2.59
CA SER A 56 -14.03 -18.48 -1.51
C SER A 56 -13.19 -18.16 -0.27
N ALA A 57 -13.78 -18.35 0.91
CA ALA A 57 -13.09 -18.31 2.20
C ALA A 57 -12.43 -19.66 2.59
N GLU A 58 -12.54 -20.68 1.75
CA GLU A 58 -11.94 -21.99 2.01
C GLU A 58 -10.42 -21.89 2.11
N VAL A 59 -9.86 -22.46 3.18
CA VAL A 59 -8.42 -22.38 3.48
C VAL A 59 -7.74 -23.61 2.89
N VAL A 60 -7.36 -23.49 1.62
CA VAL A 60 -6.59 -24.48 0.87
C VAL A 60 -5.45 -23.79 0.13
N ASP A 61 -4.36 -24.50 -0.14
CA ASP A 61 -3.17 -23.94 -0.78
C ASP A 61 -3.40 -23.50 -2.23
N SER A 62 -4.41 -24.07 -2.89
CA SER A 62 -4.82 -23.68 -4.25
C SER A 62 -5.67 -22.41 -4.30
N ASN A 63 -6.16 -21.88 -3.16
CA ASN A 63 -7.01 -20.69 -3.11
C ASN A 63 -6.18 -19.43 -2.81
N PRO A 64 -5.91 -18.56 -3.81
CA PRO A 64 -5.11 -17.35 -3.62
C PRO A 64 -5.82 -16.29 -2.76
N TYR A 65 -7.13 -16.38 -2.58
CA TYR A 65 -7.92 -15.42 -1.80
C TYR A 65 -8.13 -15.84 -0.34
N SER A 66 -7.75 -17.06 0.04
CA SER A 66 -7.99 -17.62 1.39
C SER A 66 -7.52 -16.71 2.52
N ARG A 67 -6.32 -16.11 2.40
CA ARG A 67 -5.74 -15.21 3.41
C ARG A 67 -6.38 -13.82 3.41
N LEU A 68 -6.89 -13.37 2.27
CA LEU A 68 -7.61 -12.10 2.17
C LEU A 68 -9.01 -12.22 2.79
N MET A 69 -9.71 -13.32 2.51
CA MET A 69 -11.02 -13.63 3.10
C MET A 69 -10.95 -13.86 4.63
N ALA A 70 -9.77 -14.17 5.18
CA ALA A 70 -9.57 -14.24 6.61
C ALA A 70 -9.81 -12.89 7.31
N LEU A 71 -9.60 -11.75 6.65
CA LEU A 71 -9.90 -10.42 7.19
C LEU A 71 -11.39 -10.26 7.56
N GLN A 72 -12.28 -10.94 6.82
CA GLN A 72 -13.70 -10.97 7.12
C GLN A 72 -14.00 -11.84 8.34
N ARG A 73 -13.32 -12.98 8.48
CA ARG A 73 -13.46 -13.84 9.68
C ARG A 73 -12.93 -13.18 10.94
N MET A 74 -11.88 -12.36 10.81
CA MET A 74 -11.30 -11.59 11.91
C MET A 74 -12.09 -10.32 12.26
N GLY A 75 -13.21 -10.05 11.57
CA GLY A 75 -14.05 -8.87 11.83
C GLY A 75 -13.42 -7.54 11.41
N ILE A 76 -12.32 -7.55 10.64
CA ILE A 76 -11.66 -6.33 10.18
C ILE A 76 -12.40 -5.71 8.98
N VAL A 77 -12.87 -6.56 8.06
CA VAL A 77 -13.60 -6.12 6.86
C VAL A 77 -14.89 -6.92 6.72
N ASN A 78 -16.05 -6.26 6.86
CA ASN A 78 -17.35 -6.95 6.86
C ASN A 78 -17.65 -7.74 5.57
N ASN A 79 -17.26 -7.21 4.41
CA ASN A 79 -17.45 -7.86 3.12
C ASN A 79 -16.26 -7.56 2.21
N TYR A 80 -15.28 -8.47 2.22
CA TYR A 80 -14.06 -8.30 1.43
C TYR A 80 -14.32 -8.53 -0.06
N GLU A 81 -15.21 -9.45 -0.43
CA GLU A 81 -15.50 -9.82 -1.83
C GLU A 81 -15.95 -8.62 -2.69
N ARG A 82 -16.56 -7.60 -2.07
CA ARG A 82 -16.91 -6.33 -2.72
C ARG A 82 -15.74 -5.64 -3.42
N ILE A 83 -14.49 -5.97 -3.10
CA ILE A 83 -13.32 -5.46 -3.80
C ILE A 83 -13.40 -5.71 -5.32
N ARG A 84 -14.05 -6.80 -5.74
CA ARG A 84 -14.26 -7.16 -7.16
C ARG A 84 -15.26 -6.28 -7.89
N GLU A 85 -16.07 -5.50 -7.18
CA GLU A 85 -17.03 -4.56 -7.78
C GLU A 85 -16.41 -3.21 -8.13
N PHE A 86 -15.22 -2.93 -7.60
CA PHE A 86 -14.59 -1.61 -7.74
C PHE A 86 -13.64 -1.54 -8.93
N SER A 87 -13.58 -0.35 -9.51
CA SER A 87 -12.69 0.02 -10.61
C SER A 87 -11.76 1.14 -10.19
N VAL A 88 -10.47 1.00 -10.43
CA VAL A 88 -9.46 2.02 -10.08
C VAL A 88 -8.67 2.42 -11.33
N ALA A 89 -8.54 3.71 -11.59
CA ALA A 89 -7.64 4.23 -12.61
C ALA A 89 -6.29 4.60 -11.98
N ILE A 90 -5.18 4.20 -12.59
CA ILE A 90 -3.81 4.50 -12.12
C ILE A 90 -3.10 5.27 -13.23
N VAL A 91 -2.71 6.51 -12.93
CA VAL A 91 -1.98 7.39 -13.84
C VAL A 91 -0.51 7.41 -13.44
N GLY A 92 0.35 6.95 -14.35
CA GLY A 92 1.77 6.70 -14.13
C GLY A 92 2.01 5.28 -13.63
N ILE A 93 2.59 4.43 -14.47
CA ILE A 93 3.02 3.05 -14.17
C ILE A 93 4.55 3.04 -13.98
N GLY A 94 5.05 4.01 -13.22
CA GLY A 94 6.43 4.09 -12.76
C GLY A 94 6.66 3.29 -11.47
N GLY A 95 7.63 3.71 -10.65
CA GLY A 95 8.03 2.94 -9.45
C GLY A 95 6.94 2.78 -8.38
N VAL A 96 6.12 3.80 -8.13
CA VAL A 96 5.00 3.72 -7.18
C VAL A 96 3.79 3.06 -7.84
N GLY A 97 3.43 3.50 -9.05
CA GLY A 97 2.21 3.05 -9.72
C GLY A 97 2.23 1.59 -10.14
N SER A 98 3.37 1.04 -10.55
CA SER A 98 3.50 -0.37 -10.90
C SER A 98 3.29 -1.29 -9.69
N VAL A 99 3.88 -0.95 -8.55
CA VAL A 99 3.70 -1.67 -7.28
C VAL A 99 2.27 -1.52 -6.77
N ALA A 100 1.67 -0.33 -6.87
CA ALA A 100 0.28 -0.12 -6.50
C ALA A 100 -0.68 -0.96 -7.35
N ALA A 101 -0.44 -1.05 -8.67
CA ALA A 101 -1.20 -1.88 -9.58
C ALA A 101 -1.07 -3.37 -9.24
N GLU A 102 0.15 -3.84 -8.91
CA GLU A 102 0.39 -5.21 -8.46
C GLU A 102 -0.36 -5.54 -7.17
N MET A 103 -0.26 -4.68 -6.15
CA MET A 103 -0.94 -4.88 -4.88
C MET A 103 -2.46 -4.94 -5.03
N LEU A 104 -3.06 -4.01 -5.79
CA LEU A 104 -4.51 -4.02 -6.08
C LEU A 104 -4.93 -5.26 -6.89
N THR A 105 -4.11 -5.68 -7.85
CA THR A 105 -4.34 -6.91 -8.64
C THR A 105 -4.32 -8.14 -7.74
N ARG A 106 -3.36 -8.25 -6.82
CA ARG A 106 -3.27 -9.33 -5.83
C ARG A 106 -4.44 -9.31 -4.84
N CYS A 107 -4.96 -8.13 -4.49
CA CYS A 107 -6.17 -7.98 -3.68
C CYS A 107 -7.46 -8.41 -4.39
N GLY A 108 -7.42 -8.60 -5.72
CA GLY A 108 -8.59 -8.99 -6.51
C GLY A 108 -9.52 -7.81 -6.83
N ILE A 109 -8.97 -6.61 -7.04
CA ILE A 109 -9.74 -5.48 -7.56
C ILE A 109 -10.50 -5.87 -8.85
N GLY A 110 -11.70 -5.34 -9.04
CA GLY A 110 -12.53 -5.69 -10.20
C GLY A 110 -11.94 -5.27 -11.53
N ARG A 111 -11.52 -4.00 -11.62
CA ARG A 111 -10.98 -3.41 -12.84
C ARG A 111 -9.86 -2.41 -12.57
N LEU A 112 -8.80 -2.44 -13.37
CA LEU A 112 -7.76 -1.41 -13.41
C LEU A 112 -7.65 -0.75 -14.78
N LEU A 113 -7.62 0.58 -14.81
CA LEU A 113 -7.27 1.37 -15.99
C LEU A 113 -5.85 1.90 -15.78
N LEU A 114 -4.94 1.61 -16.69
CA LEU A 114 -3.51 1.92 -16.55
C LEU A 114 -3.12 2.96 -17.62
N TYR A 115 -2.64 4.12 -17.19
CA TYR A 115 -2.20 5.20 -18.09
C TYR A 115 -0.70 5.46 -17.91
N ASP A 116 0.06 5.34 -18.98
CA ASP A 116 1.47 5.75 -19.06
C ASP A 116 1.85 5.92 -20.53
N TYR A 117 2.77 6.82 -20.86
CA TYR A 117 3.23 7.02 -22.23
C TYR A 117 4.66 6.50 -22.46
N ASP A 118 5.38 6.16 -21.39
CA ASP A 118 6.76 5.73 -21.47
C ASP A 118 6.91 4.27 -21.86
N LYS A 119 8.14 3.93 -22.23
CA LYS A 119 8.61 2.55 -22.38
C LYS A 119 9.41 2.10 -21.17
N VAL A 120 9.53 0.79 -21.02
CA VAL A 120 10.42 0.18 -20.03
C VAL A 120 11.87 0.35 -20.50
N GLU A 121 12.70 0.92 -19.64
CA GLU A 121 14.12 1.10 -19.86
C GLU A 121 14.94 0.33 -18.82
N LEU A 122 16.19 -0.02 -19.16
CA LEU A 122 17.09 -0.70 -18.22
C LEU A 122 17.37 0.15 -16.97
N ALA A 123 17.36 1.49 -17.11
CA ALA A 123 17.47 2.42 -16.00
C ALA A 123 16.33 2.30 -14.98
N ASN A 124 15.22 1.63 -15.31
CA ASN A 124 14.11 1.39 -14.38
C ASN A 124 14.31 0.15 -13.51
N MET A 125 15.34 -0.67 -13.73
CA MET A 125 15.56 -1.94 -13.00
C MET A 125 16.03 -1.76 -11.55
N ASN A 126 16.34 -0.53 -11.13
CA ASN A 126 16.54 -0.21 -9.71
C ASN A 126 15.20 -0.13 -8.94
N ARG A 127 14.07 -0.17 -9.64
CA ARG A 127 12.71 -0.14 -9.10
C ARG A 127 12.10 -1.54 -9.18
N LEU A 128 11.03 -1.75 -8.43
CA LEU A 128 10.29 -3.00 -8.43
C LEU A 128 9.45 -3.15 -9.72
N PHE A 129 8.88 -4.35 -9.89
CA PHE A 129 7.88 -4.73 -10.90
C PHE A 129 8.40 -5.11 -12.30
N PHE A 130 9.04 -4.21 -13.04
CA PHE A 130 9.47 -4.50 -14.41
C PHE A 130 10.70 -5.41 -14.44
N ARG A 131 10.82 -6.23 -15.50
CA ARG A 131 11.93 -7.17 -15.70
C ARG A 131 12.80 -6.79 -16.90
N PRO A 132 14.08 -7.21 -16.94
CA PRO A 132 14.97 -6.92 -18.07
C PRO A 132 14.44 -7.38 -19.42
N GLU A 133 13.69 -8.49 -19.45
CA GLU A 133 13.12 -9.03 -20.69
C GLU A 133 12.01 -8.14 -21.29
N GLN A 134 11.49 -7.18 -20.53
CA GLN A 134 10.41 -6.28 -20.94
C GLN A 134 10.92 -4.95 -21.49
N VAL A 135 12.24 -4.73 -21.52
CA VAL A 135 12.85 -3.49 -22.03
C VAL A 135 12.40 -3.24 -23.49
N GLY A 136 11.96 -2.02 -23.76
CA GLY A 136 11.44 -1.59 -25.07
C GLY A 136 9.93 -1.74 -25.25
N MET A 137 9.25 -2.51 -24.40
CA MET A 137 7.79 -2.52 -24.32
C MET A 137 7.27 -1.20 -23.75
N THR A 138 6.03 -0.84 -24.07
CA THR A 138 5.34 0.23 -23.34
C THR A 138 5.15 -0.21 -21.88
N LYS A 139 5.24 0.73 -20.93
CA LYS A 139 5.07 0.38 -19.50
C LYS A 139 3.69 -0.22 -19.23
N THR A 140 2.67 0.29 -19.91
CA THR A 140 1.29 -0.22 -19.85
C THR A 140 1.17 -1.66 -20.35
N ASP A 141 1.72 -2.01 -21.52
CA ASP A 141 1.64 -3.38 -22.06
C ASP A 141 2.44 -4.36 -21.20
N ALA A 142 3.65 -3.98 -20.78
CA ALA A 142 4.47 -4.79 -19.88
C ALA A 142 3.74 -5.04 -18.54
N ALA A 143 3.04 -4.03 -18.02
CA ALA A 143 2.23 -4.18 -16.81
C ALA A 143 1.02 -5.09 -17.03
N VAL A 144 0.26 -4.92 -18.12
CA VAL A 144 -0.88 -5.81 -18.42
C VAL A 144 -0.43 -7.26 -18.55
N GLN A 145 0.70 -7.51 -19.21
CA GLN A 145 1.26 -8.86 -19.33
C GLN A 145 1.52 -9.48 -17.95
N THR A 146 2.28 -8.79 -17.08
CA THR A 146 2.62 -9.29 -15.75
C THR A 146 1.38 -9.44 -14.85
N LEU A 147 0.49 -8.44 -14.83
CA LEU A 147 -0.68 -8.42 -13.94
C LEU A 147 -1.72 -9.49 -14.32
N SER A 148 -1.89 -9.75 -15.62
CA SER A 148 -2.79 -10.81 -16.11
C SER A 148 -2.32 -12.21 -15.68
N GLU A 149 -1.00 -12.42 -15.62
CA GLU A 149 -0.41 -13.66 -15.12
C GLU A 149 -0.58 -13.81 -13.59
N ILE A 150 -0.50 -12.69 -12.85
CA ILE A 150 -0.68 -12.66 -11.38
C ILE A 150 -2.13 -12.95 -10.99
N ASN A 151 -3.09 -12.29 -11.65
CA ASN A 151 -4.51 -12.48 -11.36
C ASN A 151 -5.38 -12.31 -12.62
N PRO A 152 -5.81 -13.41 -13.25
CA PRO A 152 -6.66 -13.34 -14.46
C PRO A 152 -8.12 -12.93 -14.16
N ASP A 153 -8.48 -12.77 -12.89
CA ASP A 153 -9.83 -12.33 -12.48
C ASP A 153 -10.03 -10.82 -12.65
N VAL A 154 -8.94 -10.06 -12.72
CA VAL A 154 -8.94 -8.59 -12.82
C VAL A 154 -9.12 -8.18 -14.28
N VAL A 155 -10.03 -7.24 -14.53
CA VAL A 155 -10.16 -6.61 -15.85
C VAL A 155 -9.09 -5.51 -15.98
N LEU A 156 -8.22 -5.61 -16.97
CA LEU A 156 -7.15 -4.66 -17.21
C LEU A 156 -7.39 -3.91 -18.52
N GLU A 157 -7.36 -2.57 -18.46
CA GLU A 157 -7.46 -1.69 -19.63
C GLU A 157 -6.19 -0.82 -19.66
N SER A 158 -5.40 -0.90 -20.73
CA SER A 158 -4.19 -0.08 -20.91
C SER A 158 -4.42 1.09 -21.86
N TYR A 159 -3.86 2.25 -21.51
CA TYR A 159 -3.89 3.47 -22.29
C TYR A 159 -2.48 4.01 -22.44
N THR A 160 -1.83 3.68 -23.56
CA THR A 160 -0.49 4.17 -23.89
C THR A 160 -0.57 5.58 -24.48
N LEU A 161 -0.75 6.59 -23.64
CA LEU A 161 -0.95 7.98 -24.08
C LEU A 161 -0.46 8.99 -23.04
N ASN A 162 -0.12 10.19 -23.50
CA ASN A 162 0.17 11.31 -22.62
C ASN A 162 -1.12 12.08 -22.34
N ILE A 163 -1.62 12.00 -21.11
CA ILE A 163 -2.86 12.66 -20.68
C ILE A 163 -2.81 14.18 -20.74
N THR A 164 -1.62 14.81 -20.84
CA THR A 164 -1.49 16.28 -20.90
C THR A 164 -1.72 16.84 -22.30
N THR A 165 -1.73 15.98 -23.33
CA THR A 165 -2.15 16.35 -24.69
C THR A 165 -3.66 16.52 -24.76
N VAL A 166 -4.16 17.33 -25.72
CA VAL A 166 -5.60 17.54 -25.90
C VAL A 166 -6.34 16.21 -26.15
N GLU A 167 -5.86 15.42 -27.11
CA GLU A 167 -6.44 14.11 -27.43
C GLU A 167 -6.33 13.11 -26.25
N GLY A 168 -5.20 13.14 -25.55
CA GLY A 168 -4.98 12.32 -24.36
C GLY A 168 -5.93 12.69 -23.21
N PHE A 169 -6.20 13.97 -23.00
CA PHE A 169 -7.14 14.46 -22.00
C PHE A 169 -8.57 14.04 -22.31
N ASP A 170 -8.99 14.20 -23.56
CA ASP A 170 -10.33 13.79 -24.01
C ASP A 170 -10.54 12.27 -23.85
N THR A 171 -9.52 11.48 -24.18
CA THR A 171 -9.53 10.02 -24.00
C THR A 171 -9.55 9.65 -22.51
N PHE A 172 -8.77 10.35 -21.68
CA PHE A 172 -8.76 10.16 -20.22
C PHE A 172 -10.14 10.44 -19.62
N MET A 173 -10.74 11.59 -19.91
CA MET A 173 -12.09 11.94 -19.44
C MET A 173 -13.16 10.95 -19.90
N SER A 174 -13.11 10.55 -21.18
CA SER A 174 -14.06 9.59 -21.75
C SER A 174 -13.93 8.19 -21.13
N SER A 175 -12.71 7.74 -20.86
CA SER A 175 -12.48 6.43 -20.21
C SER A 175 -12.88 6.44 -18.73
N LEU A 176 -12.63 7.53 -17.99
CA LEU A 176 -13.10 7.67 -16.61
C LEU A 176 -14.63 7.65 -16.51
N THR A 177 -15.33 8.25 -17.46
CA THR A 177 -16.81 8.27 -17.49
C THR A 177 -17.43 6.98 -18.04
N ASN A 178 -16.63 6.06 -18.58
CA ASN A 178 -17.12 4.81 -19.16
C ASN A 178 -17.63 3.84 -18.09
N LYS A 179 -18.94 3.58 -18.13
CA LYS A 179 -19.67 2.70 -17.20
C LYS A 179 -19.83 1.27 -17.69
N SER A 180 -19.14 0.84 -18.75
CA SER A 180 -19.23 -0.51 -19.31
C SER A 180 -19.06 -1.61 -18.25
N PHE A 181 -18.13 -1.43 -17.33
CA PHE A 181 -17.87 -2.37 -16.24
C PHE A 181 -18.99 -2.42 -15.19
N ARG A 182 -19.65 -1.29 -14.91
CA ARG A 182 -20.78 -1.21 -13.97
C ARG A 182 -21.84 -0.22 -14.47
N PRO A 183 -22.77 -0.65 -15.34
CA PRO A 183 -23.74 0.24 -15.97
C PRO A 183 -24.67 0.97 -14.98
N THR A 184 -24.95 0.35 -13.83
CA THR A 184 -25.82 0.88 -12.79
C THR A 184 -25.16 1.93 -11.89
N LYS A 185 -23.88 2.26 -12.12
CA LYS A 185 -23.13 3.17 -11.27
C LYS A 185 -23.51 4.64 -11.49
N SER A 186 -23.76 5.35 -10.39
CA SER A 186 -23.95 6.80 -10.39
C SER A 186 -22.62 7.55 -10.48
N GLY A 187 -22.59 8.71 -11.13
CA GLY A 187 -21.37 9.52 -11.30
C GLY A 187 -20.42 8.97 -12.37
N SER A 188 -19.13 8.90 -12.06
CA SER A 188 -18.05 8.39 -12.91
C SER A 188 -18.08 6.86 -13.09
N GLY A 189 -17.43 6.36 -14.14
CA GLY A 189 -17.24 4.94 -14.42
C GLY A 189 -16.23 4.25 -13.50
N VAL A 190 -15.30 5.01 -12.90
CA VAL A 190 -14.31 4.50 -11.93
C VAL A 190 -14.64 4.90 -10.50
N ASP A 191 -14.20 4.13 -9.50
CA ASP A 191 -14.46 4.41 -8.07
C ASP A 191 -13.41 5.32 -7.48
N LEU A 192 -12.17 5.21 -7.97
CA LEU A 192 -11.04 6.00 -7.50
C LEU A 192 -10.03 6.19 -8.65
N VAL A 193 -9.39 7.36 -8.69
CA VAL A 193 -8.20 7.61 -9.52
C VAL A 193 -6.99 7.68 -8.59
N LEU A 194 -5.88 7.07 -8.96
CA LEU A 194 -4.59 7.13 -8.27
C LEU A 194 -3.59 7.85 -9.17
N SER A 195 -3.07 8.99 -8.73
CA SER A 195 -2.01 9.71 -9.40
C SER A 195 -0.65 9.28 -8.84
N CYS A 196 0.14 8.64 -9.68
CA CYS A 196 1.48 8.11 -9.39
C CYS A 196 2.52 8.68 -10.38
N VAL A 197 2.22 9.84 -10.96
CA VAL A 197 3.07 10.54 -11.94
C VAL A 197 4.23 11.28 -11.25
N ASP A 198 5.23 11.66 -12.03
CA ASP A 198 6.47 12.25 -11.52
C ASP A 198 6.61 13.76 -11.78
N ASN A 199 5.66 14.38 -12.49
CA ASN A 199 5.71 15.80 -12.86
C ASN A 199 4.43 16.53 -12.43
N TYR A 200 4.51 17.85 -12.25
CA TYR A 200 3.39 18.66 -11.79
C TYR A 200 2.35 18.93 -12.88
N GLU A 201 2.76 18.97 -14.14
CA GLU A 201 1.87 19.15 -15.30
C GLU A 201 0.79 18.06 -15.31
N ALA A 202 1.19 16.79 -15.25
CA ALA A 202 0.27 15.66 -15.20
C ALA A 202 -0.60 15.63 -13.93
N ARG A 203 -0.07 16.01 -12.76
CA ARG A 203 -0.86 16.16 -11.52
C ARG A 203 -1.97 17.19 -11.67
N MET A 204 -1.67 18.33 -12.30
CA MET A 204 -2.64 19.40 -12.56
C MET A 204 -3.72 18.95 -13.55
N VAL A 205 -3.37 18.15 -14.56
CA VAL A 205 -4.33 17.56 -15.51
C VAL A 205 -5.27 16.56 -14.82
N VAL A 206 -4.74 15.66 -13.99
CA VAL A 206 -5.59 14.74 -13.19
C VAL A 206 -6.50 15.53 -12.25
N ASN A 207 -5.98 16.57 -11.60
CA ASN A 207 -6.75 17.46 -10.75
C ASN A 207 -7.88 18.17 -11.52
N GLN A 208 -7.62 18.66 -12.74
CA GLN A 208 -8.63 19.29 -13.59
C GLN A 208 -9.76 18.31 -13.90
N ALA A 209 -9.42 17.14 -14.45
CA ALA A 209 -10.37 16.09 -14.79
C ALA A 209 -11.24 15.68 -13.58
N CYS A 210 -10.60 15.47 -12.42
CA CYS A 210 -11.30 15.02 -11.23
C CYS A 210 -12.23 16.09 -10.65
N ASN A 211 -11.86 17.38 -10.71
CA ASN A 211 -12.77 18.45 -10.30
C ASN A 211 -13.97 18.56 -11.24
N GLU A 212 -13.76 18.49 -12.55
CA GLU A 212 -14.85 18.54 -13.56
C GLU A 212 -15.85 17.38 -13.39
N LEU A 213 -15.34 16.16 -13.18
CA LEU A 213 -16.16 14.96 -13.03
C LEU A 213 -16.69 14.71 -11.62
N ASN A 214 -16.31 15.55 -10.64
CA ASN A 214 -16.53 15.28 -9.21
C ASN A 214 -16.02 13.89 -8.79
N GLN A 215 -14.87 13.49 -9.32
CA GLN A 215 -14.25 12.19 -9.08
C GLN A 215 -13.30 12.27 -7.88
N THR A 216 -13.50 11.39 -6.90
CA THR A 216 -12.54 11.24 -5.80
C THR A 216 -11.26 10.60 -6.30
N TRP A 217 -10.11 11.09 -5.84
CA TRP A 217 -8.82 10.57 -6.25
C TRP A 217 -7.80 10.64 -5.12
N MET A 218 -6.72 9.87 -5.23
CA MET A 218 -5.57 9.97 -4.34
C MET A 218 -4.33 10.32 -5.15
N GLU A 219 -3.51 11.21 -4.61
CA GLU A 219 -2.22 11.57 -5.14
C GLU A 219 -1.12 10.90 -4.32
N SER A 220 0.00 10.60 -4.97
CA SER A 220 1.21 10.14 -4.32
C SER A 220 2.45 10.80 -4.93
N GLY A 221 3.44 11.05 -4.07
CA GLY A 221 4.71 11.63 -4.48
C GLY A 221 5.87 11.06 -3.67
N VAL A 222 7.04 11.00 -4.30
CA VAL A 222 8.33 10.67 -3.69
C VAL A 222 9.28 11.82 -4.02
N SER A 223 10.08 12.27 -3.06
CA SER A 223 11.04 13.36 -3.28
C SER A 223 12.19 12.94 -4.20
N GLU A 224 12.83 13.93 -4.83
CA GLU A 224 13.95 13.70 -5.75
C GLU A 224 15.18 13.06 -5.09
N ASP A 225 15.35 13.22 -3.77
CA ASP A 225 16.39 12.57 -2.97
C ASP A 225 15.98 11.18 -2.43
N ALA A 226 14.76 10.73 -2.75
CA ALA A 226 14.16 9.46 -2.35
C ALA A 226 14.04 9.19 -0.84
N VAL A 227 14.22 10.19 0.03
CA VAL A 227 14.10 10.03 1.51
C VAL A 227 12.81 10.58 2.11
N SER A 228 11.88 11.02 1.27
CA SER A 228 10.53 11.38 1.70
C SER A 228 9.48 11.00 0.66
N GLY A 229 8.24 10.89 1.11
CA GLY A 229 7.10 10.68 0.25
C GLY A 229 5.79 11.03 0.94
N HIS A 230 4.69 10.97 0.21
CA HIS A 230 3.37 11.20 0.78
C HIS A 230 2.28 10.55 -0.06
N ILE A 231 1.10 10.43 0.57
CA ILE A 231 -0.17 10.20 -0.09
C ILE A 231 -1.17 11.26 0.37
N GLN A 232 -2.07 11.65 -0.52
CA GLN A 232 -3.14 12.59 -0.22
C GLN A 232 -4.45 12.11 -0.83
N LEU A 233 -5.54 12.17 -0.07
CA LEU A 233 -6.89 11.95 -0.57
C LEU A 233 -7.52 13.30 -0.95
N LEU A 234 -8.03 13.37 -2.18
CA LEU A 234 -8.66 14.54 -2.75
C LEU A 234 -10.11 14.20 -3.11
N ILE A 235 -11.03 14.73 -2.31
CA ILE A 235 -12.48 14.69 -2.56
C ILE A 235 -12.89 16.10 -3.00
N PRO A 236 -13.23 16.30 -4.29
CA PRO A 236 -13.58 17.62 -4.81
C PRO A 236 -14.66 18.31 -3.96
N GLY A 237 -14.38 19.54 -3.53
CA GLY A 237 -15.28 20.33 -2.69
C GLY A 237 -15.17 20.06 -1.18
N GLU A 238 -14.71 18.88 -0.75
CA GLU A 238 -14.55 18.53 0.67
C GLU A 238 -13.14 18.79 1.20
N THR A 239 -12.12 18.35 0.46
CA THR A 239 -10.70 18.50 0.81
C THR A 239 -10.00 19.41 -0.19
N ALA A 240 -8.81 19.90 0.15
CA ALA A 240 -7.98 20.64 -0.78
C ALA A 240 -7.77 19.84 -2.07
N CYS A 241 -8.09 20.45 -3.22
CA CYS A 241 -7.62 19.96 -4.51
C CYS A 241 -6.14 20.34 -4.70
N PHE A 242 -5.45 19.79 -5.68
CA PHE A 242 -4.02 20.05 -5.88
C PHE A 242 -3.74 21.53 -6.18
N ALA A 243 -4.68 22.22 -6.84
CA ALA A 243 -4.60 23.66 -7.13
C ALA A 243 -4.96 24.56 -5.92
N CYS A 244 -5.43 24.01 -4.79
CA CYS A 244 -5.68 24.79 -3.58
C CYS A 244 -4.38 25.18 -2.88
N VAL A 245 -3.38 24.29 -2.90
CA VAL A 245 -2.06 24.46 -2.28
C VAL A 245 -0.98 24.12 -3.32
N PRO A 246 -0.85 24.93 -4.39
CA PRO A 246 0.09 24.63 -5.46
C PRO A 246 1.54 24.78 -4.97
N PRO A 247 2.46 23.92 -5.43
CA PRO A 247 3.89 24.12 -5.17
C PRO A 247 4.38 25.40 -5.86
N LEU A 248 5.49 25.97 -5.35
CA LEU A 248 6.02 27.26 -5.81
C LEU A 248 6.20 27.34 -7.33
N VAL A 249 6.75 26.29 -7.95
CA VAL A 249 6.97 26.23 -9.40
C VAL A 249 5.67 26.43 -10.20
N VAL A 250 4.58 25.81 -9.76
CA VAL A 250 3.25 25.93 -10.38
C VAL A 250 2.67 27.32 -10.10
N ALA A 251 2.76 27.81 -8.86
CA ALA A 251 2.23 29.11 -8.46
C ALA A 251 2.93 30.27 -9.19
N SER A 252 4.22 30.14 -9.49
CA SER A 252 5.02 31.13 -10.21
C SER A 252 4.92 31.03 -11.74
N GLY A 253 4.24 30.01 -12.28
CA GLY A 253 4.12 29.79 -13.72
C GLY A 253 5.45 29.44 -14.40
N ILE A 254 6.42 28.93 -13.64
CA ILE A 254 7.71 28.51 -14.16
C ILE A 254 7.54 27.13 -14.80
N ASP A 255 8.09 26.95 -16.00
CA ASP A 255 8.10 25.64 -16.65
C ASP A 255 9.06 24.70 -15.91
N GLU A 256 8.53 23.61 -15.36
CA GLU A 256 9.29 22.57 -14.65
C GLU A 256 10.46 22.01 -15.49
N ARG A 257 10.31 22.00 -16.82
CA ARG A 257 11.35 21.52 -17.76
C ARG A 257 12.62 22.37 -17.69
N THR A 258 12.52 23.63 -17.26
CA THR A 258 13.68 24.51 -17.07
C THR A 258 14.50 24.18 -15.81
N LEU A 259 13.92 23.43 -14.87
CA LEU A 259 14.58 22.99 -13.63
C LEU A 259 15.34 21.67 -13.82
N LYS A 260 14.89 20.82 -14.75
CA LYS A 260 15.54 19.54 -15.06
C LYS A 260 16.79 19.78 -15.90
N ARG A 261 17.96 19.42 -15.35
CA ARG A 261 19.23 19.44 -16.10
C ARG A 261 19.44 18.10 -16.80
N GLU A 262 19.81 18.14 -18.07
CA GLU A 262 20.18 16.93 -18.82
C GLU A 262 21.32 16.18 -18.11
N GLY A 263 21.17 14.87 -17.96
CA GLY A 263 22.15 14.01 -17.27
C GLY A 263 22.01 13.94 -15.74
N VAL A 264 21.07 14.69 -15.13
CA VAL A 264 20.76 14.59 -13.70
C VAL A 264 19.45 13.83 -13.53
N CYS A 265 19.53 12.60 -12.99
CA CYS A 265 18.35 11.80 -12.64
C CYS A 265 17.98 12.04 -11.17
N ALA A 266 16.68 12.10 -10.88
CA ALA A 266 16.19 12.00 -9.51
C ALA A 266 16.66 10.66 -8.90
N ALA A 267 17.13 10.72 -7.66
CA ALA A 267 17.41 9.52 -6.90
C ALA A 267 16.11 8.72 -6.74
N SER A 268 16.22 7.40 -6.78
CA SER A 268 15.08 6.51 -6.77
C SER A 268 15.43 5.29 -5.94
N LEU A 269 14.84 5.22 -4.74
CA LEU A 269 15.05 4.11 -3.82
C LEU A 269 13.81 3.21 -3.83
N PRO A 270 13.96 1.89 -4.14
CA PRO A 270 12.82 0.98 -4.23
C PRO A 270 12.07 0.82 -2.91
N THR A 271 12.75 1.03 -1.76
CA THR A 271 12.13 0.98 -0.43
C THR A 271 11.12 2.10 -0.24
N THR A 272 11.49 3.35 -0.52
CA THR A 272 10.58 4.50 -0.39
C THR A 272 9.39 4.38 -1.33
N MET A 273 9.62 3.91 -2.56
CA MET A 273 8.53 3.64 -3.51
C MET A 273 7.60 2.54 -3.01
N GLY A 274 8.15 1.45 -2.45
CA GLY A 274 7.36 0.37 -1.84
C GLY A 274 6.53 0.82 -0.64
N VAL A 275 7.10 1.65 0.24
CA VAL A 275 6.39 2.22 1.40
C VAL A 275 5.24 3.11 0.91
N VAL A 276 5.49 4.05 0.00
CA VAL A 276 4.46 4.96 -0.50
C VAL A 276 3.36 4.19 -1.25
N ALA A 277 3.71 3.22 -2.09
CA ALA A 277 2.73 2.38 -2.78
C ALA A 277 1.89 1.55 -1.81
N GLY A 278 2.52 0.97 -0.78
CA GLY A 278 1.83 0.23 0.28
C GLY A 278 0.84 1.11 1.04
N LEU A 279 1.26 2.31 1.45
CA LEU A 279 0.39 3.28 2.12
C LEU A 279 -0.77 3.71 1.21
N LEU A 280 -0.50 3.98 -0.07
CA LEU A 280 -1.50 4.39 -1.07
C LEU A 280 -2.58 3.32 -1.25
N VAL A 281 -2.18 2.06 -1.44
CA VAL A 281 -3.11 0.94 -1.61
C VAL A 281 -3.84 0.64 -0.30
N GLN A 282 -3.16 0.71 0.85
CA GLN A 282 -3.84 0.54 2.14
C GLN A 282 -4.93 1.60 2.35
N ASN A 283 -4.66 2.87 1.99
CA ASN A 283 -5.67 3.93 2.08
C ASN A 283 -6.80 3.71 1.07
N THR A 284 -6.49 3.20 -0.12
CA THR A 284 -7.47 2.80 -1.15
C THR A 284 -8.39 1.71 -0.63
N LEU A 285 -7.86 0.65 -0.02
CA LEU A 285 -8.65 -0.43 0.56
C LEU A 285 -9.55 0.07 1.70
N LYS A 286 -9.01 0.85 2.65
CA LYS A 286 -9.80 1.48 3.71
C LYS A 286 -10.96 2.31 3.14
N TYR A 287 -10.68 3.09 2.08
CA TYR A 287 -11.67 3.93 1.43
C TYR A 287 -12.77 3.14 0.71
N LEU A 288 -12.41 2.11 -0.05
CA LEU A 288 -13.37 1.32 -0.84
C LEU A 288 -14.17 0.34 0.04
N LEU A 289 -13.49 -0.37 0.94
CA LEU A 289 -14.08 -1.43 1.77
C LEU A 289 -14.64 -0.91 3.11
N LYS A 290 -14.47 0.38 3.41
CA LYS A 290 -15.06 1.06 4.59
C LYS A 290 -14.64 0.43 5.92
N PHE A 291 -13.33 0.23 6.10
CA PHE A 291 -12.74 -0.22 7.36
C PHE A 291 -11.62 0.71 7.82
N GLY A 292 -11.34 0.70 9.12
CA GLY A 292 -10.33 1.57 9.72
C GLY A 292 -10.60 3.06 9.49
N GLN A 293 -9.54 3.88 9.63
CA GLN A 293 -9.61 5.32 9.40
C GLN A 293 -8.88 5.71 8.11
N VAL A 294 -9.59 6.31 7.17
CA VAL A 294 -8.99 6.83 5.92
C VAL A 294 -8.19 8.10 6.22
N SER A 295 -6.95 8.14 5.76
CA SER A 295 -6.07 9.30 5.92
C SER A 295 -6.32 10.31 4.81
N ARG A 296 -6.56 11.59 5.18
CA ARG A 296 -6.69 12.70 4.21
C ARG A 296 -5.33 13.11 3.65
N TYR A 297 -4.30 13.11 4.48
CA TYR A 297 -2.91 13.22 4.09
C TYR A 297 -2.08 12.35 5.02
N LEU A 298 -1.07 11.68 4.47
CA LEU A 298 -0.07 10.93 5.22
C LEU A 298 1.29 11.12 4.56
N GLY A 299 2.20 11.78 5.28
CA GLY A 299 3.59 11.90 4.88
C GLY A 299 4.43 10.72 5.37
N TYR A 300 5.59 10.56 4.76
CA TYR A 300 6.65 9.63 5.16
C TYR A 300 7.99 10.35 5.08
N ASN A 301 8.72 10.38 6.19
CA ASN A 301 10.10 10.84 6.26
C ASN A 301 10.99 9.66 6.66
N ALA A 302 11.77 9.17 5.70
CA ALA A 302 12.63 7.99 5.87
C ALA A 302 13.84 8.25 6.78
N LEU A 303 14.23 9.50 7.00
CA LEU A 303 15.38 9.83 7.84
C LEU A 303 15.05 9.76 9.34
N LYS A 304 13.76 9.87 9.70
CA LYS A 304 13.29 9.93 11.09
C LYS A 304 12.19 8.93 11.41
N ASP A 305 11.88 8.03 10.48
CA ASP A 305 10.74 7.11 10.54
C ASP A 305 9.44 7.82 10.97
N TYR A 306 9.24 9.03 10.46
CA TYR A 306 8.15 9.91 10.88
C TYR A 306 7.02 9.95 9.87
N PHE A 307 5.80 9.74 10.35
CA PHE A 307 4.58 9.59 9.54
C PHE A 307 3.52 10.65 9.92
N PRO A 308 3.66 11.91 9.50
CA PRO A 308 2.70 12.96 9.84
C PRO A 308 1.37 12.75 9.11
N THR A 309 0.27 12.85 9.84
CA THR A 309 -1.08 12.95 9.28
C THR A 309 -1.58 14.38 9.33
N MET A 310 -2.26 14.83 8.28
CA MET A 310 -2.84 16.17 8.22
C MET A 310 -4.18 16.15 7.51
N GLU A 311 -4.91 17.26 7.64
CA GLU A 311 -6.08 17.55 6.84
C GLU A 311 -5.94 18.92 6.17
N MET A 312 -5.95 18.91 4.84
CA MET A 312 -5.93 20.13 4.03
C MET A 312 -7.34 20.45 3.56
N LYS A 313 -7.82 21.66 3.87
CA LYS A 313 -9.15 22.14 3.48
C LYS A 313 -9.11 22.86 2.13
N PRO A 314 -10.23 22.88 1.38
CA PRO A 314 -10.32 23.63 0.14
C PRO A 314 -10.00 25.12 0.33
N ASN A 315 -9.29 25.69 -0.64
CA ASN A 315 -9.09 27.14 -0.73
C ASN A 315 -10.35 27.77 -1.34
N SER A 316 -10.99 28.69 -0.60
CA SER A 316 -12.19 29.43 -1.06
C SER A 316 -11.93 30.37 -2.23
N GLN A 317 -10.66 30.59 -2.59
CA GLN A 317 -10.18 31.36 -3.72
C GLN A 317 -9.30 30.52 -4.65
N CYS A 318 -9.51 29.20 -4.70
CA CYS A 318 -8.79 28.31 -5.61
C CYS A 318 -8.86 28.83 -7.05
N SER A 319 -7.74 28.78 -7.77
CA SER A 319 -7.65 29.18 -9.19
C SER A 319 -8.47 28.28 -10.13
N ASN A 320 -8.83 27.08 -9.67
CA ASN A 320 -9.63 26.13 -10.43
C ASN A 320 -11.13 26.40 -10.24
N ALA A 321 -11.81 26.86 -11.30
CA ALA A 321 -13.24 27.19 -11.25
C ALA A 321 -14.12 25.99 -10.89
N ALA A 322 -13.84 24.80 -11.43
CA ALA A 322 -14.59 23.58 -11.10
C ALA A 322 -14.44 23.24 -9.60
N CYS A 323 -13.25 23.44 -9.01
CA CYS A 323 -13.09 23.26 -7.56
C CYS A 323 -14.01 24.18 -6.75
N LEU A 324 -14.13 25.46 -7.13
CA LEU A 324 -15.04 26.40 -6.46
C LEU A 324 -16.52 26.00 -6.60
N GLU A 325 -16.91 25.44 -7.74
CA GLU A 325 -18.25 24.89 -7.95
C GLU A 325 -18.52 23.68 -7.05
N ARG A 326 -17.59 22.72 -7.00
CA ARG A 326 -17.68 21.55 -6.12
C ARG A 326 -17.74 21.95 -4.63
N GLN A 327 -17.03 23.00 -4.23
CA GLN A 327 -17.11 23.54 -2.87
C GLN A 327 -18.52 24.07 -2.54
N LYS A 328 -19.17 24.78 -3.48
CA LYS A 328 -20.54 25.27 -3.29
C LYS A 328 -21.52 24.10 -3.15
N GLU A 329 -21.42 23.12 -4.05
CA GLU A 329 -22.24 21.89 -4.01
C GLU A 329 -22.06 21.15 -2.67
N TYR A 330 -20.82 21.00 -2.22
CA TYR A 330 -20.48 20.38 -0.95
C TYR A 330 -21.10 21.13 0.24
N ILE A 331 -20.99 22.45 0.29
CA ILE A 331 -21.57 23.27 1.37
C ILE A 331 -23.10 23.12 1.41
N LEU A 332 -23.77 23.08 0.25
CA LEU A 332 -25.21 22.88 0.16
C LEU A 332 -25.64 21.48 0.65
N ALA A 333 -24.84 20.44 0.36
CA ALA A 333 -25.12 19.07 0.78
C ALA A 333 -24.71 18.77 2.24
N LYS A 334 -23.84 19.59 2.83
CA LYS A 334 -23.23 19.36 4.15
C LYS A 334 -24.26 19.16 5.28
N PRO A 335 -25.33 19.97 5.44
CA PRO A 335 -26.28 19.78 6.54
C PRO A 335 -26.95 18.41 6.52
N THR A 336 -27.42 17.98 5.34
CA THR A 336 -28.07 16.67 5.17
C THR A 336 -27.10 15.53 5.43
N ARG A 337 -25.85 15.66 4.96
CA ARG A 337 -24.82 14.64 5.15
C ARG A 337 -24.38 14.53 6.61
N ASP A 338 -24.16 15.65 7.28
CA ASP A 338 -23.75 15.68 8.69
C ASP A 338 -24.88 15.13 9.58
N ALA A 339 -26.15 15.42 9.26
CA ALA A 339 -27.29 14.81 9.91
C ALA A 339 -27.35 13.28 9.70
N ALA A 340 -27.10 12.80 8.47
CA ALA A 340 -27.06 11.37 8.18
C ALA A 340 -25.89 10.66 8.89
N ALA A 341 -24.71 11.28 8.93
CA ALA A 341 -23.54 10.76 9.63
C ALA A 341 -23.79 10.70 11.15
N LYS A 342 -24.39 11.75 11.71
CA LYS A 342 -24.79 11.76 13.13
C LYS A 342 -25.81 10.68 13.43
N ALA A 343 -26.87 10.55 12.63
CA ALA A 343 -27.86 9.49 12.81
C ALA A 343 -27.23 8.09 12.75
N LYS A 344 -26.25 7.87 11.84
CA LYS A 344 -25.50 6.61 11.78
C LYS A 344 -24.67 6.37 13.04
N ALA A 345 -23.96 7.39 13.52
CA ALA A 345 -23.15 7.31 14.73
C ALA A 345 -24.03 7.07 15.97
N ASP A 346 -25.20 7.72 16.06
CA ASP A 346 -26.16 7.51 17.15
C ASP A 346 -26.69 6.06 17.13
N ILE A 347 -26.97 5.48 15.94
CA ILE A 347 -27.36 4.07 15.80
C ILE A 347 -26.23 3.13 16.22
N GLU A 348 -24.99 3.41 15.82
CA GLU A 348 -23.82 2.63 16.25
C GLU A 348 -23.57 2.75 17.76
N ALA A 349 -23.79 3.92 18.36
CA ALA A 349 -23.68 4.13 19.81
C ALA A 349 -24.82 3.49 20.62
N LEU A 350 -25.99 3.27 20.00
CA LEU A 350 -27.12 2.53 20.59
C LEU A 350 -26.92 1.01 20.54
N SER A 351 -25.94 0.52 19.78
CA SER A 351 -25.53 -0.88 19.90
C SER A 351 -24.86 -1.09 21.27
N PRO A 352 -25.16 -2.17 22.00
CA PRO A 352 -24.56 -2.39 23.30
C PRO A 352 -23.04 -2.38 23.14
N ALA A 353 -22.36 -1.46 23.83
CA ALA A 353 -20.92 -1.53 23.99
C ALA A 353 -20.63 -2.86 24.67
N GLU A 354 -20.19 -3.85 23.90
CA GLU A 354 -19.60 -5.05 24.47
C GLU A 354 -18.31 -4.62 25.15
N ASN A 355 -18.43 -4.22 26.42
CA ASN A 355 -17.28 -4.13 27.29
C ASN A 355 -16.52 -5.46 27.19
N PRO A 356 -15.18 -5.44 27.20
CA PRO A 356 -14.40 -6.66 27.05
C PRO A 356 -14.88 -7.71 28.06
N VAL A 357 -15.57 -8.75 27.57
CA VAL A 357 -16.03 -9.84 28.43
C VAL A 357 -14.85 -10.76 28.62
N HIS A 358 -14.25 -10.72 29.82
CA HIS A 358 -13.23 -11.68 30.20
C HIS A 358 -13.92 -13.04 30.42
N ALA A 359 -13.71 -13.97 29.48
CA ALA A 359 -14.25 -15.34 29.59
C ALA A 359 -13.79 -16.01 30.90
N ASP A 360 -12.55 -15.72 31.31
CA ASP A 360 -11.95 -16.17 32.56
C ASP A 360 -11.49 -14.96 33.37
N ASN A 361 -11.93 -14.87 34.63
CA ASN A 361 -11.45 -13.90 35.60
C ASN A 361 -11.33 -14.56 36.98
N GLU A 362 -10.59 -15.67 37.04
CA GLU A 362 -10.42 -16.47 38.26
C GLU A 362 -9.84 -15.66 39.44
N TRP A 363 -9.07 -14.62 39.13
CA TRP A 363 -8.40 -13.75 40.09
C TRP A 363 -9.24 -12.54 40.52
N ASN A 364 -10.51 -12.44 40.08
CA ASN A 364 -11.41 -11.33 40.36
C ASN A 364 -10.78 -9.95 40.11
N ILE A 365 -9.98 -9.85 39.04
CA ILE A 365 -9.35 -8.60 38.62
C ILE A 365 -10.46 -7.64 38.17
N SER A 366 -10.50 -6.45 38.77
CA SER A 366 -11.43 -5.39 38.41
C SER A 366 -10.70 -4.23 37.73
N VAL A 367 -11.28 -3.69 36.67
CA VAL A 367 -10.85 -2.41 36.09
C VAL A 367 -11.48 -1.29 36.91
N VAL A 368 -10.66 -0.42 37.48
CA VAL A 368 -11.09 0.77 38.21
C VAL A 368 -10.84 1.97 37.31
N ASP A 369 -11.82 2.87 37.18
CA ASP A 369 -11.64 4.11 36.42
C ASP A 369 -10.69 5.06 37.16
N ASP A 370 -9.85 5.79 36.42
CA ASP A 370 -8.89 6.75 36.99
C ASP A 370 -9.57 7.87 37.82
N GLU A 371 -10.88 8.09 37.65
CA GLU A 371 -11.67 9.06 38.42
C GLU A 371 -12.17 8.53 39.77
N GLU A 372 -12.13 7.22 40.03
CA GLU A 372 -12.59 6.62 41.31
C GLU A 372 -11.51 6.59 42.40
N VAL A 373 -10.29 7.04 42.09
CA VAL A 373 -9.16 7.03 43.05
C VAL A 373 -9.35 8.06 44.18
N ASP A 374 -10.25 9.03 44.04
CA ASP A 374 -10.37 10.17 44.97
C ASP A 374 -11.60 10.12 45.91
N GLY A 375 -12.29 8.97 46.04
CA GLY A 375 -13.42 8.93 46.96
C GLY A 375 -14.14 7.61 47.15
N SER A 376 -13.51 6.63 47.81
CA SER A 376 -14.25 5.73 48.70
C SER A 376 -13.31 4.99 49.65
N ASP A 377 -13.77 4.81 50.89
CA ASP A 377 -13.14 4.03 51.95
C ASP A 377 -12.88 2.57 51.50
N VAL A 378 -11.76 2.31 50.82
CA VAL A 378 -11.21 0.96 50.75
C VAL A 378 -10.59 0.68 52.11
N LYS A 379 -11.35 0.01 52.98
CA LYS A 379 -10.76 -0.71 54.11
C LYS A 379 -9.77 -1.71 53.54
N ASN A 380 -8.51 -1.30 53.55
CA ASN A 380 -7.36 -2.13 53.27
C ASN A 380 -7.24 -3.18 54.39
N SER A 381 -8.12 -4.20 54.38
CA SER A 381 -7.86 -5.40 55.16
C SER A 381 -6.78 -6.18 54.42
N GLY A 382 -5.53 -5.79 54.63
CA GLY A 382 -4.33 -6.46 54.11
C GLY A 382 -4.12 -7.86 54.69
N VAL A 383 -5.19 -8.65 54.83
CA VAL A 383 -5.16 -10.02 55.33
C VAL A 383 -5.40 -10.93 54.12
N LEU A 384 -4.32 -11.55 53.65
CA LEU A 384 -4.40 -12.62 52.67
C LEU A 384 -5.01 -13.89 53.32
N PRO A 385 -5.69 -14.75 52.55
CA PRO A 385 -6.15 -16.07 53.03
C PRO A 385 -5.00 -16.91 53.60
N GLU A 386 -5.28 -17.75 54.60
CA GLU A 386 -4.28 -18.66 55.19
C GLU A 386 -3.60 -19.50 54.10
N GLY A 387 -2.27 -19.35 53.97
CA GLY A 387 -1.44 -20.10 53.01
C GLY A 387 -0.86 -19.27 51.86
N ILE A 388 -1.24 -18.00 51.69
CA ILE A 388 -0.66 -17.09 50.69
C ILE A 388 0.21 -16.04 51.39
N VAL A 389 1.47 -15.93 50.97
CA VAL A 389 2.42 -14.93 51.48
C VAL A 389 2.85 -14.03 50.34
N HIS A 390 2.95 -12.71 50.59
CA HIS A 390 3.58 -11.78 49.64
C HIS A 390 5.03 -12.19 49.39
N GLU A 391 5.38 -12.50 48.14
CA GLU A 391 6.72 -12.95 47.76
C GLU A 391 7.63 -11.81 47.26
N LEU A 392 7.11 -10.58 47.17
CA LEU A 392 7.88 -9.40 46.76
C LEU A 392 7.91 -8.36 47.89
N PRO A 393 9.08 -7.79 48.20
CA PRO A 393 9.19 -6.76 49.23
C PRO A 393 8.43 -5.50 48.80
N VAL A 394 7.72 -4.89 49.76
CA VAL A 394 7.07 -3.60 49.58
C VAL A 394 8.15 -2.58 49.20
N ALA A 395 7.89 -1.77 48.17
CA ALA A 395 8.88 -0.92 47.48
C ALA A 395 9.61 0.10 48.37
N ASP A 396 9.18 0.30 49.63
CA ASP A 396 9.71 1.33 50.53
C ASP A 396 10.59 0.79 51.68
N ASP A 397 10.82 -0.52 51.81
CA ASP A 397 11.73 -1.07 52.83
C ASP A 397 13.01 -1.63 52.20
N TYR A 398 14.01 -0.76 52.01
CA TYR A 398 15.39 -1.22 51.83
C TYR A 398 15.96 -1.65 53.19
N PRO A 399 16.44 -2.91 53.34
CA PRO A 399 17.17 -3.28 54.54
C PRO A 399 18.46 -2.47 54.60
N LYS A 400 18.62 -1.64 55.64
CA LYS A 400 19.90 -1.00 55.95
C LYS A 400 20.92 -2.09 56.21
N ALA A 401 21.91 -2.21 55.32
CA ALA A 401 23.08 -3.05 55.55
C ALA A 401 23.79 -2.61 56.85
N PRO A 402 24.32 -3.57 57.64
CA PRO A 402 25.02 -3.23 58.86
C PRO A 402 26.26 -2.39 58.55
N VAL A 403 26.39 -1.31 59.31
CA VAL A 403 27.52 -0.38 59.26
C VAL A 403 28.80 -1.15 59.58
N THR A 404 29.68 -1.29 58.60
CA THR A 404 31.12 -1.48 58.84
C THR A 404 31.83 -0.22 58.41
N GLU A 405 32.29 0.53 59.42
CA GLU A 405 33.25 1.61 59.28
C GLU A 405 34.53 1.10 58.59
N THR A 406 34.90 1.72 57.47
CA THR A 406 36.31 2.08 57.22
C THR A 406 36.35 3.38 56.41
N VAL A 407 37.01 4.36 57.00
CA VAL A 407 37.25 5.73 56.55
C VAL A 407 38.25 5.78 55.39
N GLY A 408 38.03 6.67 54.41
CA GLY A 408 39.01 7.13 53.42
C GLY A 408 38.47 8.33 52.63
N PRO A 409 39.27 9.39 52.36
CA PRO A 409 38.76 10.74 52.13
C PRO A 409 38.19 10.94 50.72
N ALA A 410 37.23 11.87 50.65
CA ALA A 410 36.76 12.48 49.42
C ALA A 410 37.93 13.03 48.58
N ASP A 411 37.87 12.84 47.26
CA ASP A 411 38.44 13.67 46.18
C ASP A 411 38.28 12.87 44.87
N ASP A 412 37.98 13.41 43.70
CA ASP A 412 37.87 14.82 43.31
C ASP A 412 37.00 14.87 42.04
N LEU A 413 36.03 15.80 41.99
CA LEU A 413 35.16 16.01 40.81
C LEU A 413 35.96 16.37 39.54
N GLU A 414 37.18 16.84 39.71
CA GLU A 414 38.10 17.23 38.65
C GLU A 414 38.68 16.02 37.89
N GLU A 415 38.91 14.89 38.57
CA GLU A 415 39.37 13.64 37.95
C GLU A 415 38.28 13.03 37.06
N LEU A 416 37.03 13.05 37.52
CA LEU A 416 35.86 12.61 36.77
C LEU A 416 35.62 13.45 35.51
N ARG A 417 35.83 14.77 35.59
CA ARG A 417 35.68 15.68 34.46
C ARG A 417 36.75 15.45 33.40
N ARG A 418 37.99 15.15 33.81
CA ARG A 418 39.11 14.87 32.91
C ARG A 418 38.94 13.54 32.15
N GLN A 419 38.36 12.53 32.79
CA GLN A 419 37.99 11.27 32.14
C GLN A 419 36.88 11.45 31.09
N LEU A 420 35.94 12.36 31.34
CA LEU A 420 34.80 12.64 30.45
C LEU A 420 35.20 13.46 29.22
N GLU A 421 36.19 14.35 29.35
CA GLU A 421 36.78 15.07 28.22
C GLU A 421 37.64 14.16 27.32
N ALA A 422 38.32 13.16 27.91
CA ALA A 422 39.11 12.19 27.15
C ALA A 422 38.23 11.21 26.31
N LEU A 423 36.99 10.96 26.73
CA LEU A 423 36.05 10.08 26.03
C LEU A 423 35.31 10.76 24.87
N ASN A 424 35.27 12.09 24.83
CA ASN A 424 34.57 12.87 23.80
C ASN A 424 35.49 13.39 22.70
N ALA A 425 36.77 13.00 22.73
CA ALA A 425 37.77 13.37 21.73
C ALA A 425 38.19 12.12 20.93
N ASP A 426 37.26 11.57 20.14
CA ASP A 426 37.52 10.71 18.98
C ASP A 426 36.45 10.94 17.90
#